data_AF-A0AAD5XVM3-F1
#
_entry.id   AF-A0AAD5XVM3-F1
#
_cell.length_a   1.000
_cell.length_b   1.000
_cell.length_c   1.000
_cell.angle_alpha   90.00
_cell.angle_beta   90.00
_cell.angle_gamma   90.00
#
_symmetry.space_group_name_H-M   'P 1'
#
loop_
_entity.id
_entity.type
_entity.pdbx_description
1 polymer ?
#
loop_
_entity_poly.entity_id
_entity_poly.type
_entity_poly.pdbx_seq_one_letter_code
_entity_poly.pdbx_strand_id
1 'polypeptide(L)'
;MDFAPGRSITAFDVHPVAPVFACGNESGIRIADGHGTLLATTRYGEGFLAQRMGSINCVAFHPHRLAVAATSSLSPWISIYTLNSEAGSGGGGGGGIGGGAGGVV
;
A
#
# COMPACT_ATOMS: atom_id res chain seq x y z
N MET A 1 10.57 -3.71 8.78
CA MET A 1 9.76 -4.63 7.95
C MET A 1 9.89 -6.07 8.46
N ASP A 2 8.87 -6.66 9.09
CA ASP A 2 8.86 -8.12 9.32
C ASP A 2 8.16 -8.82 8.14
N PHE A 3 8.94 -9.60 7.39
CA PHE A 3 8.36 -10.63 6.55
C PHE A 3 8.24 -11.86 7.43
N ALA A 4 7.14 -11.95 8.18
CA ALA A 4 6.85 -13.17 8.92
C ALA A 4 7.05 -14.38 7.97
N PRO A 5 7.81 -15.40 8.37
CA PRO A 5 8.08 -16.55 7.53
C PRO A 5 6.75 -17.14 7.04
N GLY A 6 6.60 -17.27 5.72
CA GLY A 6 5.36 -17.72 5.07
C GLY A 6 4.53 -16.63 4.38
N ARG A 7 4.93 -15.35 4.42
CA ARG A 7 4.30 -14.30 3.60
C ARG A 7 5.10 -14.01 2.34
N SER A 8 4.64 -14.52 1.20
CA SER A 8 5.19 -14.22 -0.12
C SER A 8 4.82 -12.80 -0.57
N ILE A 9 5.80 -12.08 -1.12
CA ILE A 9 5.54 -10.83 -1.82
C ILE A 9 5.11 -11.19 -3.24
N THR A 10 3.97 -10.67 -3.67
CA THR A 10 3.41 -10.93 -5.01
C THR A 10 3.53 -9.72 -5.93
N ALA A 11 3.75 -8.52 -5.38
CA ALA A 11 3.99 -7.30 -6.14
C ALA A 11 5.00 -6.40 -5.42
N PHE A 12 5.83 -5.67 -6.16
CA PHE A 12 6.83 -4.77 -5.60
C PHE A 12 7.14 -3.63 -6.56
N ASP A 13 7.29 -2.41 -6.04
CA ASP A 13 7.75 -1.26 -6.81
C ASP A 13 8.48 -0.24 -5.92
N VAL A 14 9.37 0.54 -6.52
CA VAL A 14 10.22 1.54 -5.84
C VAL A 14 9.99 2.89 -6.50
N HIS A 15 9.78 3.94 -5.70
CA HIS A 15 9.62 5.26 -6.26
C HIS A 15 10.94 5.74 -6.89
N PRO A 16 10.93 6.29 -8.12
CA PRO A 16 12.16 6.64 -8.84
C PRO A 16 12.95 7.83 -8.28
N VAL A 17 12.46 8.50 -7.23
CA VAL A 17 13.00 9.80 -6.75
C VAL A 17 12.99 9.86 -5.23
N ALA A 18 11.87 9.48 -4.60
CA ALA A 18 11.78 9.41 -3.15
C ALA A 18 12.33 8.06 -2.64
N PRO A 19 13.02 8.02 -1.49
CA PRO A 19 13.51 6.78 -0.89
C PRO A 19 12.35 6.03 -0.20
N VAL A 20 11.37 5.59 -0.98
CA VAL A 20 10.22 4.82 -0.54
C VAL A 20 9.93 3.69 -1.51
N PHE A 21 9.42 2.59 -0.98
CA PHE A 21 9.01 1.44 -1.77
C PHE A 21 7.69 0.86 -1.25
N ALA A 22 6.99 0.16 -2.11
CA ALA A 22 5.72 -0.49 -1.82
C ALA A 22 5.83 -1.97 -2.16
N CYS A 23 5.24 -2.80 -1.30
CA CYS A 23 5.13 -4.23 -1.53
C CYS A 23 3.70 -4.70 -1.26
N GLY A 24 3.22 -5.58 -2.14
CA GLY A 24 1.91 -6.20 -2.07
C GLY A 24 2.02 -7.69 -1.75
N ASN A 25 1.05 -8.20 -0.99
CA ASN A 25 0.83 -9.62 -0.76
C ASN A 25 -0.66 -9.93 -0.61
N GLU A 26 -0.99 -11.17 -0.23
CA GLU A 26 -2.36 -11.62 0.07
C GLU A 26 -3.07 -10.80 1.16
N SER A 27 -2.32 -10.17 2.07
CA SER A 27 -2.87 -9.38 3.17
C SER A 27 -3.09 -7.91 2.80
N GLY A 28 -2.59 -7.45 1.65
CA GLY A 28 -2.69 -6.06 1.19
C GLY A 28 -1.35 -5.44 0.83
N ILE A 29 -1.24 -4.12 0.99
CA ILE A 29 -0.10 -3.31 0.54
C ILE A 29 0.60 -2.73 1.76
N ARG A 30 1.93 -2.73 1.74
CA ARG A 30 2.78 -2.09 2.74
C ARG A 30 3.71 -1.13 2.04
N ILE A 31 3.90 0.04 2.63
CA ILE A 31 4.77 1.10 2.12
C ILE A 31 5.79 1.40 3.20
N ALA A 32 7.07 1.41 2.83
CA ALA A 32 8.17 1.76 3.72
C ALA A 32 9.11 2.76 3.10
N ASP A 33 9.90 3.38 3.97
CA ASP A 33 11.06 4.15 3.59
C ASP A 33 12.21 3.22 3.13
N GLY A 34 13.25 3.82 2.52
CA GLY A 34 14.46 3.12 2.12
C GLY A 34 15.29 2.56 3.27
N HIS A 35 14.96 2.89 4.52
CA HIS A 35 15.57 2.34 5.73
C HIS A 35 14.80 1.12 6.28
N GLY A 36 13.64 0.78 5.71
CA GLY A 36 12.79 -0.35 6.13
C GLY A 36 11.80 -0.01 7.25
N THR A 37 11.62 1.27 7.59
CA THR A 37 10.57 1.78 8.47
C THR A 37 9.24 1.70 7.74
N LEU A 38 8.27 0.99 8.34
CA LEU A 38 6.92 0.92 7.80
C LEU A 38 6.25 2.29 7.95
N LEU A 39 5.93 2.92 6.82
CA LEU A 39 5.22 4.20 6.78
C LEU A 39 3.72 3.96 6.84
N ALA A 40 3.23 3.02 6.04
CA ALA A 40 1.81 2.73 5.92
C ALA A 40 1.52 1.28 5.57
N THR A 41 0.33 0.80 5.93
CA THR A 41 -0.20 -0.48 5.48
C THR A 41 -1.68 -0.36 5.15
N THR A 42 -2.07 -0.76 3.95
CA THR A 42 -3.46 -1.08 3.63
C THR A 42 -3.66 -2.56 3.86
N ARG A 43 -4.67 -2.93 4.64
CA ARG A 43 -5.08 -4.33 4.79
C ARG A 43 -6.44 -4.52 4.18
N TYR A 44 -6.61 -5.62 3.45
CA TYR A 44 -7.94 -6.09 3.12
C TYR A 44 -8.62 -6.53 4.42
N GLY A 45 -9.66 -5.81 4.83
CA GLY A 45 -10.43 -6.15 6.03
C GLY A 45 -11.11 -7.50 5.87
N GLU A 46 -11.06 -8.35 6.90
CA GLU A 46 -11.71 -9.66 6.85
C GLU A 46 -13.21 -9.50 6.57
N GLY A 47 -13.64 -10.03 5.44
CA GLY A 47 -15.01 -9.89 4.95
C GLY A 47 -15.18 -10.58 3.60
N PHE A 48 -16.42 -10.70 3.13
CA PHE A 48 -16.76 -11.38 1.87
C PHE A 48 -15.95 -10.86 0.66
N LEU A 49 -15.57 -9.58 0.67
CA LEU A 49 -14.77 -8.96 -0.38
C LEU A 49 -13.28 -9.33 -0.29
N ALA A 50 -12.70 -9.56 0.90
CA ALA A 50 -11.29 -9.91 1.02
C ALA A 50 -10.94 -11.23 0.33
N GLN A 51 -11.81 -12.24 0.43
CA GLN A 51 -11.66 -13.50 -0.31
C GLN A 51 -11.81 -13.33 -1.83
N ARG A 52 -12.48 -12.27 -2.29
CA ARG A 52 -12.73 -12.00 -3.70
C ARG A 52 -11.70 -11.07 -4.34
N MET A 53 -10.97 -10.28 -3.55
CA MET A 53 -9.89 -9.45 -4.10
C MET A 53 -8.67 -10.32 -4.42
N GLY A 54 -8.38 -11.33 -3.61
CA GLY A 54 -7.19 -12.17 -3.78
C GLY A 54 -5.88 -11.41 -3.50
N SER A 55 -4.75 -11.93 -3.97
CA SER A 55 -3.45 -11.28 -3.77
C SER A 55 -3.28 -10.04 -4.64
N ILE A 56 -2.54 -9.06 -4.11
CA ILE A 56 -2.05 -7.92 -4.89
C ILE A 56 -1.15 -8.45 -6.01
N ASN A 57 -1.48 -8.20 -7.28
CA ASN A 57 -0.61 -8.63 -8.40
C ASN A 57 0.34 -7.54 -8.88
N CYS A 58 -0.05 -6.28 -8.76
CA CYS A 58 0.72 -5.15 -9.27
C CYS A 58 0.59 -3.96 -8.32
N VAL A 59 1.72 -3.27 -8.15
CA VAL A 59 1.80 -1.96 -7.52
C VAL A 59 2.66 -1.07 -8.42
N ALA A 60 2.28 0.19 -8.57
CA ALA A 60 3.02 1.14 -9.39
C ALA A 60 3.02 2.52 -8.76
N PHE A 61 4.19 3.10 -8.55
CA PHE A 61 4.35 4.47 -8.13
C PHE A 61 4.18 5.44 -9.29
N HIS A 62 3.61 6.60 -8.97
CA HIS A 62 3.62 7.71 -9.89
C HIS A 62 5.03 8.34 -9.96
N PRO A 63 5.58 8.65 -11.15
CA PRO A 63 6.98 9.11 -11.27
C PRO A 63 7.31 10.40 -10.51
N HIS A 64 6.33 11.30 -10.41
CA HIS A 64 6.49 12.65 -9.84
C HIS A 64 5.68 12.90 -8.55
N ARG A 65 4.88 11.94 -8.10
CA ARG A 65 3.97 12.13 -6.95
C ARG A 65 4.12 10.95 -6.02
N LEU A 66 4.04 11.20 -4.73
CA LEU A 66 3.98 10.14 -3.70
C LEU A 66 2.59 9.49 -3.70
N ALA A 67 2.24 8.86 -4.81
CA ALA A 67 1.02 8.10 -4.99
C ALA A 67 1.36 6.72 -5.55
N VAL A 68 0.67 5.70 -5.05
CA VAL A 68 0.83 4.31 -5.47
C VAL A 68 -0.52 3.77 -5.94
N ALA A 69 -0.55 3.22 -7.15
CA ALA A 69 -1.67 2.44 -7.64
C ALA A 69 -1.43 0.98 -7.30
N ALA A 70 -2.49 0.25 -6.96
CA ALA A 70 -2.44 -1.17 -6.71
C ALA A 70 -3.66 -1.87 -7.28
N THR A 71 -3.42 -3.09 -7.75
CA THR A 71 -4.45 -3.93 -8.33
C THR A 71 -4.44 -5.31 -7.70
N SER A 72 -5.58 -5.96 -7.78
CA SER A 72 -5.78 -7.30 -7.24
C SER A 72 -5.90 -8.32 -8.35
N SER A 73 -5.53 -9.56 -8.07
CA SER A 73 -5.54 -10.64 -9.07
C SER A 73 -6.95 -11.07 -9.48
N LEU A 74 -7.93 -11.01 -8.57
CA LEU A 74 -9.26 -11.59 -8.78
C LEU A 74 -10.35 -10.53 -9.07
N SER A 75 -10.04 -9.25 -8.99
CA SER A 75 -11.00 -8.17 -9.22
C SER A 75 -10.46 -7.15 -10.23
N PRO A 76 -11.34 -6.56 -11.08
CA PRO A 76 -10.96 -5.54 -12.04
C PRO A 76 -10.82 -4.14 -11.39
N TRP A 77 -10.59 -4.09 -10.08
CA TRP A 77 -10.57 -2.83 -9.33
C TRP A 77 -9.14 -2.33 -9.14
N ILE A 78 -8.98 -1.03 -9.29
CA ILE A 78 -7.72 -0.32 -9.11
C ILE A 78 -7.89 0.64 -7.93
N SER A 79 -7.01 0.51 -6.94
CA SER A 79 -6.99 1.41 -5.79
C SER A 79 -5.77 2.31 -5.88
N ILE A 80 -5.96 3.62 -5.74
CA ILE A 80 -4.88 4.61 -5.76
C ILE A 80 -4.77 5.20 -4.37
N TYR A 81 -3.58 5.12 -3.78
CA TYR A 81 -3.27 5.65 -2.46
C TYR A 81 -2.32 6.83 -2.62
N THR A 82 -2.67 7.96 -2.00
CA THR A 82 -1.78 9.12 -1.89
C THR A 82 -1.16 9.14 -0.50
N LEU A 83 0.15 9.34 -0.45
CA LEU A 83 0.88 9.53 0.79
C LEU A 83 0.88 11.02 1.11
N ASN A 84 0.09 11.40 2.09
CA ASN A 84 0.10 12.77 2.60
C ASN A 84 1.09 12.84 3.77
N SER A 85 2.02 13.78 3.70
CA SER A 85 2.77 14.19 4.88
C SER A 85 1.87 15.14 5.66
N GLU A 86 1.11 14.62 6.64
CA GLU A 86 0.61 15.51 7.70
C GLU A 86 1.81 15.99 8.51
N ALA A 87 2.29 17.20 8.20
CA ALA A 87 3.17 17.95 9.06
C ALA A 87 2.38 18.44 10.29
N GLY A 88 2.00 17.51 11.17
CA GLY A 88 1.34 17.79 12.44
C GLY A 88 2.36 17.92 13.57
N SER A 89 2.52 19.12 14.11
CA SER A 89 3.20 19.38 15.37
C SER A 89 2.53 18.57 16.51
N GLY A 90 3.23 17.59 17.07
CA GLY A 90 2.85 16.95 18.33
C GLY A 90 2.66 15.43 18.25
N GLY A 91 3.61 14.70 18.83
CA GLY A 91 3.41 13.38 19.44
C GLY A 91 2.90 12.24 18.55
N GLY A 92 3.82 11.40 18.04
CA GLY A 92 3.53 10.02 17.63
C GLY A 92 2.86 9.86 16.26
N GLY A 93 3.54 10.22 15.17
CA GLY A 93 2.98 10.21 13.81
C GLY A 93 3.19 8.89 13.06
N GLY A 94 2.15 8.06 13.00
CA GLY A 94 1.99 7.07 11.94
C GLY A 94 1.38 7.75 10.71
N GLY A 95 2.16 7.91 9.64
CA GLY A 95 1.70 8.52 8.39
C GLY A 95 0.60 7.69 7.74
N GLY A 96 -0.65 8.09 7.93
CA GLY A 96 -1.81 7.42 7.34
C GLY A 96 -1.86 7.60 5.82
N ILE A 97 -2.01 6.48 5.11
CA ILE A 97 -2.48 6.50 3.73
C ILE A 97 -3.93 7.02 3.71
N GLY A 98 -4.12 8.24 3.21
CA GLY A 98 -5.45 8.77 2.94
C GLY A 98 -6.08 7.96 1.83
N GLY A 99 -6.87 6.94 2.20
CA GLY A 99 -7.67 6.15 1.29
C GLY A 99 -8.76 7.01 0.68
N GLY A 100 -8.44 7.72 -0.40
CA GLY A 100 -9.42 8.26 -1.33
C GLY A 100 -10.08 7.12 -2.11
N ALA A 101 -10.77 6.22 -1.42
CA ALA A 101 -11.71 5.30 -2.04
C ALA A 101 -12.92 6.14 -2.49
N GLY A 102 -12.81 6.75 -3.66
CA GLY A 102 -13.99 7.08 -4.45
C GLY A 102 -14.79 5.79 -4.58
N GLY A 103 -15.95 5.78 -3.92
CA GLY A 103 -16.67 4.55 -3.61
C GLY A 103 -17.11 3.76 -4.83
N VAL A 104 -17.25 2.46 -4.62
CA VAL A 104 -18.38 1.69 -5.12
C VAL A 104 -18.68 0.60 -4.10
N VAL A 105 -19.99 0.42 -3.88
CA VAL A 105 -20.70 -0.52 -3.03
C VAL A 105 -20.25 -1.98 -3.11
#